data_AF-A0A2N3LE37-F1
#
_entry.id   AF-A0A2N3LE37-F1
#
_cell.length_a   1.000
_cell.length_b   1.000
_cell.length_c   1.000
_cell.angle_alpha   90.00
_cell.angle_beta   90.00
_cell.angle_gamma   90.00
#
_symmetry.space_group_name_H-M   'P 1'
#
loop_
_entity.id
_entity.type
_entity.pdbx_description
1 polymer ?
#
loop_
_entity_poly.entity_id
_entity_poly.type
_entity_poly.pdbx_seq_one_letter_code
_entity_poly.pdbx_strand_id
1 'polypeptide(L)' 'MSRKVKSVSFNTEDPFEKEMYEYSKKFSNFSSFVKRLIHISMNGKQPVANIEVGEISELSTDKPKINKDFLRQLI' A
#
# COMPACT_ATOMS: atom_id res chain seq x y z
N MET A 1 -12.64 -14.68 15.13
CA MET A 1 -12.46 -15.31 13.80
C MET A 1 -11.01 -15.69 13.61
N SER A 2 -10.71 -16.96 13.30
CA SER A 2 -9.33 -17.40 13.03
C SER A 2 -8.91 -17.02 11.60
N ARG A 3 -7.93 -16.13 11.45
CA ARG A 3 -7.32 -15.89 10.14
C ARG A 3 -6.27 -16.98 9.88
N LYS A 4 -6.35 -17.64 8.73
CA LYS A 4 -5.30 -18.54 8.24
C LYS A 4 -4.43 -17.80 7.23
N VAL A 5 -3.12 -17.88 7.40
CA VAL A 5 -2.15 -17.21 6.52
C VAL A 5 -1.35 -18.28 5.78
N LYS A 6 -1.18 -18.10 4.47
CA LYS A 6 -0.25 -18.86 3.64
C LYS A 6 0.68 -17.86 2.95
N SER A 7 1.97 -17.95 3.23
CA SER A 7 3.00 -17.12 2.61
C SER A 7 3.44 -17.70 1.27
N VAL A 8 3.87 -16.81 0.37
CA VAL A 8 4.49 -17.15 -0.93
C VAL A 8 5.78 -16.35 -1.02
N SER A 9 6.87 -17.01 -1.43
CA SER A 9 8.18 -16.39 -1.60
C SER A 9 8.27 -15.68 -2.95
N PHE A 10 9.11 -14.63 -3.01
CA PHE A 10 9.52 -14.00 -4.25
C PHE A 10 10.86 -14.60 -4.71
N ASN A 11 10.99 -14.89 -5.99
CA ASN A 11 12.26 -15.18 -6.63
C ASN A 11 12.98 -13.88 -6.99
N THR A 12 14.02 -13.51 -6.25
CA THR A 12 14.75 -12.26 -6.50
C THR A 12 15.68 -12.29 -7.70
N GLU A 13 15.89 -13.47 -8.31
CA GLU A 13 16.66 -13.61 -9.56
C GLU A 13 15.85 -13.17 -10.78
N ASP A 14 14.51 -13.27 -10.72
CA ASP A 14 13.62 -12.72 -11.73
C ASP A 14 13.44 -11.21 -11.52
N PRO A 15 13.79 -10.36 -12.51
CA PRO A 15 13.60 -8.91 -12.42
C PRO A 15 12.17 -8.51 -12.06
N PHE A 16 11.16 -9.21 -12.58
CA PHE A 16 9.76 -8.89 -12.34
C PHE A 16 9.35 -9.15 -10.88
N GLU A 17 9.71 -10.32 -10.35
CA GLU A 17 9.43 -10.66 -8.96
C GLU A 17 10.22 -9.81 -7.97
N LYS A 18 11.44 -9.41 -8.33
CA LYS A 18 12.24 -8.45 -7.54
C LYS A 18 11.57 -7.08 -7.45
N GLU A 19 11.07 -6.54 -8.55
CA GLU A 19 10.31 -5.27 -8.55
C GLU A 19 9.03 -5.39 -7.70
N MET A 20 8.32 -6.51 -7.83
CA MET A 20 7.11 -6.76 -7.04
C MET A 20 7.41 -6.87 -5.54
N TYR A 21 8.54 -7.48 -5.17
CA TYR A 21 9.01 -7.54 -3.78
C TYR A 21 9.28 -6.13 -3.23
N GLU A 22 10.01 -5.29 -3.95
CA GLU A 22 10.28 -3.91 -3.52
C GLU A 22 8.99 -3.07 -3.45
N TYR A 23 8.04 -3.29 -4.35
CA TYR A 23 6.72 -2.68 -4.25
C TYR A 23 5.97 -3.13 -2.99
N SER A 24 6.02 -4.42 -2.66
CA SER A 24 5.34 -4.96 -1.46
C SER A 24 5.87 -4.35 -0.15
N LYS A 25 7.14 -3.97 -0.09
CA LYS A 25 7.73 -3.26 1.07
C LYS A 25 7.17 -1.86 1.24
N LYS A 26 6.88 -1.17 0.14
CA LYS A 26 6.36 0.21 0.15
C LYS A 26 4.89 0.28 0.54
N PHE A 27 4.12 -0.77 0.26
CA PHE A 27 2.66 -0.78 0.42
C PHE A 27 2.21 -1.90 1.35
N SER A 28 1.81 -1.55 2.58
CA SER A 28 1.33 -2.51 3.60
C SER A 28 0.07 -3.28 3.18
N ASN A 29 -0.73 -2.71 2.27
CA ASN A 29 -1.96 -3.31 1.73
C ASN A 29 -1.72 -4.15 0.46
N PHE A 30 -0.47 -4.37 0.05
CA PHE A 30 -0.12 -5.14 -1.16
C PHE A 30 -0.82 -6.50 -1.23
N SER A 31 -0.81 -7.26 -0.14
CA SER A 31 -1.44 -8.60 -0.11
C SER A 31 -2.95 -8.55 -0.35
N SER A 32 -3.63 -7.48 0.05
CA SER A 32 -5.06 -7.28 -0.17
C SER A 32 -5.35 -6.91 -1.63
N PHE A 33 -4.49 -6.08 -2.23
CA PHE A 33 -4.56 -5.72 -3.64
C PHE A 33 -4.39 -6.95 -4.54
N VAL A 34 -3.35 -7.74 -4.30
CA VAL A 34 -3.09 -8.97 -5.08
C VAL A 34 -4.24 -9.96 -4.96
N LYS A 35 -4.80 -10.16 -3.76
CA LYS A 35 -5.98 -11.02 -3.57
C LYS A 35 -7.18 -10.55 -4.39
N ARG A 36 -7.39 -9.23 -4.52
CA ARG A 36 -8.45 -8.68 -5.35
C ARG A 36 -8.23 -8.98 -6.83
N LEU A 37 -6.99 -8.78 -7.32
CA LEU A 37 -6.64 -9.11 -8.70
C LEU A 37 -6.85 -10.60 -9.00
N ILE A 38 -6.39 -11.49 -8.11
CA ILE A 38 -6.59 -12.93 -8.25
C ILE A 38 -8.08 -13.26 -8.27
N HIS A 39 -8.88 -12.70 -7.36
CA HIS A 39 -10.32 -12.93 -7.31
C HIS A 39 -11.02 -12.47 -8.61
N ILE A 40 -10.64 -11.32 -9.17
CA ILE A 40 -11.17 -10.83 -10.45
C ILE A 40 -10.79 -11.79 -11.58
N SER A 41 -9.52 -12.21 -11.62
CA SER A 41 -9.00 -13.15 -12.62
C SER A 41 -9.71 -14.51 -12.55
N MET A 42 -10.00 -15.01 -11.34
CA MET A 42 -10.70 -16.28 -11.14
C MET A 42 -12.18 -16.22 -11.53
N ASN A 43 -12.87 -15.14 -11.17
CA ASN A 43 -14.34 -15.09 -11.25
C ASN A 43 -14.86 -14.28 -12.45
N GLY A 44 -13.99 -13.63 -13.23
CA GLY A 44 -14.35 -12.84 -14.41
C GLY A 44 -15.21 -11.61 -14.13
N LYS A 45 -15.46 -11.29 -12.85
CA LYS A 45 -16.28 -10.16 -12.40
C LYS A 45 -15.54 -9.36 -11.36
N GLN A 46 -15.53 -8.04 -11.54
CA GLN A 46 -15.13 -7.10 -10.49
C GLN A 46 -16.03 -7.34 -9.28
N PRO A 47 -15.49 -7.67 -8.08
CA PRO A 47 -16.31 -7.68 -6.89
C PRO A 47 -16.83 -6.25 -6.68
N VAL A 48 -18.15 -6.07 -6.73
CA VAL A 48 -18.84 -4.84 -6.33
C VAL A 48 -18.63 -4.63 -4.83
N ALA A 49 -17.44 -4.16 -4.46
CA ALA A 49 -17.24 -3.65 -3.13
C ALA A 49 -17.99 -2.31 -3.06
N ASN A 50 -18.95 -2.19 -2.15
CA ASN A 50 -19.30 -0.88 -1.61
C ASN A 50 -18.02 -0.35 -0.97
N ILE A 51 -17.31 0.49 -1.70
CA ILE A 51 -16.09 1.14 -1.22
C ILE A 51 -16.57 2.26 -0.28
N GLU A 52 -16.60 2.00 1.02
CA GLU A 52 -16.27 3.07 1.94
C GLU A 52 -14.84 3.46 1.60
N VAL A 53 -14.71 4.64 0.98
CA VAL A 53 -13.44 5.23 0.58
C VAL A 53 -12.70 5.56 1.87
N GLY A 54 -12.03 4.56 2.44
CA GLY A 54 -10.96 4.79 3.39
C GLY A 54 -9.89 5.54 2.62
N GLU A 55 -9.78 6.83 2.93
CA GLU A 55 -8.80 7.76 2.41
C GLU A 55 -7.48 7.05 2.15
N ILE A 56 -7.02 7.10 0.91
CA ILE A 56 -5.62 6.86 0.61
C ILE A 56 -4.92 8.04 1.29
N SER A 57 -4.57 7.88 2.57
CA SER A 57 -3.66 8.79 3.23
C SER A 57 -2.39 8.73 2.41
N GLU A 58 -2.16 9.78 1.63
CA GLU A 58 -0.87 10.11 1.06
C GLU A 58 0.18 9.74 2.11
N LEU A 59 1.13 8.89 1.74
CA LEU A 59 2.33 8.69 2.54
C LEU A 59 3.04 10.04 2.56
N SER A 60 2.63 10.89 3.50
CA SER A 60 3.26 12.14 3.83
C SER A 60 4.68 11.79 4.26
N THR A 61 5.63 12.05 3.38
CA THR A 61 6.98 12.38 3.81
C THR A 61 6.82 13.59 4.72
N ASP A 62 6.96 13.38 6.03
CA ASP A 62 6.99 14.46 7.01
C ASP A 62 8.01 15.51 6.57
N LYS A 63 7.52 16.67 6.10
CA LYS A 63 8.33 17.89 6.07
C LYS A 63 8.25 18.47 7.48
N PRO A 64 9.38 18.82 8.12
CA PRO A 64 9.37 19.33 9.48
C PRO A 64 8.48 20.57 9.58
N LYS A 65 7.58 20.59 10.57
CA LYS A 65 6.75 21.74 10.91
C LYS A 65 7.67 22.92 11.24
N ILE A 66 7.69 23.93 10.37
CA ILE A 66 8.31 25.23 10.68
C ILE A 66 7.42 25.92 11.71
N ASN A 67 7.92 26.08 12.93
CA ASN A 67 7.24 26.84 13.97
C ASN A 67 7.20 28.31 13.56
N LYS A 68 5.99 28.83 13.30
CA LYS A 68 5.76 30.21 12.81
C LYS A 68 6.19 31.28 13.83
N ASP A 69 6.42 30.90 15.07
CA ASP A 69 6.88 31.79 16.14
C ASP A 69 8.27 32.37 15.90
N PHE A 70 9.13 31.65 15.14
CA PHE A 70 10.47 32.14 14.79
C PHE A 70 10.47 33.27 13.74
N LEU A 71 9.37 33.48 13.02
CA LEU A 71 9.29 34.47 11.94
C LEU A 71 8.90 35.88 12.40
N ARG A 72 8.47 36.05 13.66
CA ARG A 72 8.03 37.36 14.18
C ARG A 72 9.07 38.10 15.03
N GLN A 73 10.25 37.50 15.24
CA GLN A 73 11.37 38.17 15.92
C GLN A 73 12.35 38.87 14.95
N LEU A 74 12.05 38.89 13.65
CA LEU A 74 12.97 39.34 12.60
C LEU A 74 12.40 40.45 11.69
N ILE A 75 11.28 41.05 12.07
CA ILE A 75 10.70 42.26 11.49
C ILE A 75 10.25 43.14 12.65
#